data_AF-A0A3D2JT15-F1
#
_entry.id   AF-A0A3D2JT15-F1
#
_cell.length_a   1.000
_cell.length_b   1.000
_cell.length_c   1.000
_cell.angle_alpha   90.00
_cell.angle_beta   90.00
_cell.angle_gamma   90.00
#
_symmetry.space_group_name_H-M   'P 1'
#
loop_
_entity.id
_entity.type
_entity.pdbx_description
1 polymer ?
#
loop_
_entity_poly.entity_id
_entity_poly.type
_entity_poly.pdbx_seq_one_letter_code
_entity_poly.pdbx_strand_id
1 'polypeptide(L)'
;MMSLREAGRIAGMLGMALTFFVGGISVLLGLVDTSPEQSGSTLIVRGLVLIGLSIVAGYSASQAIRRPSYASIQYVLVAVLGSIVAFRSFFAAAVVLAAAAAASYSSRDK
;
A
#
# COMPACT_ATOMS: atom_id res chain seq x y z
N MET A 1 22.55 13.12 7.76
CA MET A 1 21.84 13.08 6.47
C MET A 1 21.22 11.70 6.33
N MET A 2 19.91 11.60 6.20
CA MET A 2 19.22 10.31 6.07
C MET A 2 19.59 9.67 4.73
N SER A 3 19.98 8.39 4.73
CA SER A 3 20.32 7.71 3.49
C SER A 3 19.05 7.50 2.64
N LEU A 4 19.15 7.62 1.31
CA LEU A 4 18.02 7.46 0.38
C LEU A 4 17.30 6.11 0.57
N ARG A 5 18.08 5.08 0.95
CA ARG A 5 17.60 3.74 1.29
C ARG A 5 16.67 3.72 2.49
N GLU A 6 17.03 4.47 3.52
CA GLU A 6 16.28 4.53 4.78
C GLU A 6 15.00 5.35 4.61
N ALA A 7 15.07 6.45 3.84
CA ALA A 7 13.90 7.22 3.43
C ALA A 7 12.91 6.36 2.63
N GLY A 8 13.40 5.56 1.66
CA GLY A 8 12.57 4.64 0.89
C GLY A 8 11.91 3.56 1.75
N ARG A 9 12.63 3.03 2.75
CA ARG A 9 12.06 2.06 3.70
C ARG A 9 10.96 2.68 4.56
N ILE A 10 11.18 3.88 5.10
CA ILE A 10 10.17 4.57 5.90
C ILE A 10 8.94 4.92 5.06
N ALA A 11 9.13 5.44 3.86
CA ALA A 11 8.03 5.71 2.93
C ALA A 11 7.23 4.42 2.63
N GLY A 12 7.92 3.29 2.44
CA GLY A 12 7.27 1.99 2.26
C GLY A 12 6.46 1.53 3.48
N MET A 13 6.99 1.69 4.70
CA MET A 13 6.27 1.41 5.94
C MET A 13 5.04 2.31 6.11
N LEU A 14 5.16 3.60 5.75
CA LEU A 14 4.07 4.55 5.81
C LEU A 14 2.98 4.21 4.78
N GLY A 15 3.37 3.83 3.55
CA GLY A 15 2.47 3.35 2.52
C GLY A 15 1.74 2.07 2.93
N MET A 16 2.44 1.14 3.59
CA MET A 16 1.84 -0.06 4.19
C MET A 16 0.80 0.31 5.24
N ALA A 17 1.12 1.20 6.18
CA ALA A 17 0.21 1.60 7.24
C ALA A 17 -1.06 2.27 6.67
N LEU A 18 -0.90 3.17 5.68
CA LEU A 18 -2.02 3.79 5.00
C LEU A 18 -2.88 2.77 4.26
N THR A 19 -2.26 1.82 3.54
CA THR A 19 -2.97 0.74 2.84
C THR A 19 -3.80 -0.10 3.81
N PHE A 20 -3.22 -0.45 4.97
CA PHE A 20 -3.92 -1.18 6.02
C PHE A 20 -5.10 -0.38 6.58
N PHE A 21 -4.89 0.92 6.86
CA PHE A 21 -5.94 1.80 7.36
C PHE A 21 -7.13 1.92 6.40
N VAL A 22 -6.88 2.15 5.10
CA VAL A 22 -7.93 2.22 4.09
C VAL A 22 -8.69 0.88 4.01
N GLY A 23 -7.96 -0.24 4.10
CA GLY A 23 -8.57 -1.57 4.15
C GLY A 23 -9.45 -1.79 5.39
N GLY A 24 -8.93 -1.47 6.57
CA GLY A 24 -9.65 -1.60 7.84
C GLY A 24 -10.91 -0.74 7.89
N ILE A 25 -10.84 0.52 7.44
CA ILE A 25 -12.02 1.39 7.34
C ILE A 25 -13.04 0.80 6.37
N SER A 26 -12.61 0.25 5.23
CA SER A 26 -13.52 -0.36 4.26
C SER A 26 -14.25 -1.57 4.82
N VAL A 27 -13.56 -2.41 5.62
CA VAL A 27 -14.20 -3.53 6.34
C VAL A 27 -15.21 -3.02 7.36
N LEU A 28 -14.83 -2.03 8.18
CA LEU A 28 -15.72 -1.46 9.20
C LEU A 28 -16.97 -0.86 8.57
N LEU A 29 -16.82 -0.07 7.50
CA LEU A 29 -17.95 0.48 6.77
C LEU A 29 -18.82 -0.63 6.18
N GLY A 30 -18.24 -1.65 5.56
CA GLY A 30 -19.03 -2.77 5.01
C GLY A 30 -19.76 -3.62 6.04
N LEU A 31 -19.33 -3.61 7.31
CA LEU A 31 -20.03 -4.27 8.42
C LEU A 31 -21.17 -3.41 9.00
N VAL A 32 -21.06 -2.08 8.88
CA VAL A 32 -22.02 -1.12 9.45
C VAL A 32 -23.07 -0.69 8.42
N ASP A 33 -22.71 -0.58 7.14
CA ASP A 33 -23.60 -0.22 6.05
C ASP A 33 -24.45 -1.42 5.59
N THR A 34 -25.75 -1.35 5.85
CA THR A 34 -26.78 -2.23 5.28
C THR A 34 -27.50 -1.58 4.09
N SER A 35 -26.93 -0.51 3.53
CA SER A 35 -27.59 0.28 2.48
C SER A 35 -27.67 -0.50 1.14
N PRO A 36 -28.82 -0.50 0.44
CA PRO A 36 -29.04 -1.32 -0.76
C PRO A 36 -28.19 -0.94 -1.98
N GLU A 37 -27.64 0.28 -2.02
CA GLU A 37 -26.90 0.81 -3.18
C GLU A 37 -25.43 0.35 -3.24
N GLN A 38 -24.87 -0.08 -2.11
CA GLN A 38 -23.52 -0.62 -2.04
C GLN A 38 -23.56 -1.87 -1.16
N SER A 39 -23.56 -3.04 -1.80
CA SER A 39 -23.53 -4.33 -1.07
C SER A 39 -22.37 -4.32 -0.09
N GLY A 40 -22.63 -4.21 1.22
CA GLY A 40 -21.61 -4.10 2.27
C GLY A 40 -20.56 -5.23 2.20
N SER A 41 -20.96 -6.40 1.69
CA SER A 41 -20.05 -7.51 1.36
C SER A 41 -18.94 -7.13 0.36
N THR A 42 -19.22 -6.28 -0.62
CA THR A 42 -18.24 -5.79 -1.59
C THR A 42 -17.21 -4.88 -0.92
N LEU A 43 -17.62 -4.04 0.03
CA LEU A 43 -16.71 -3.21 0.81
C LEU A 43 -15.81 -4.05 1.71
N ILE A 44 -16.37 -5.09 2.35
CA ILE A 44 -15.59 -6.05 3.16
C ILE A 44 -14.53 -6.73 2.29
N VAL A 45 -14.90 -7.26 1.12
CA VAL A 45 -13.96 -7.95 0.21
C VAL A 45 -12.84 -6.99 -0.22
N ARG A 46 -13.17 -5.76 -0.64
CA ARG A 46 -12.19 -4.74 -1.00
C ARG A 46 -11.26 -4.41 0.17
N GLY A 47 -11.83 -4.27 1.36
CA GLY A 47 -11.07 -4.00 2.58
C GLY A 47 -10.08 -5.12 2.93
N LEU A 48 -10.51 -6.38 2.83
CA LEU A 48 -9.66 -7.55 3.03
C LEU A 48 -8.53 -7.63 2.00
N VAL A 49 -8.81 -7.32 0.73
CA VAL A 49 -7.78 -7.25 -0.32
C VAL A 49 -6.74 -6.19 0.01
N LEU A 50 -7.15 -5.01 0.45
CA LEU A 50 -6.22 -3.94 0.86
C LEU A 50 -5.39 -4.33 2.09
N ILE A 51 -5.99 -5.00 3.08
CA ILE A 51 -5.24 -5.53 4.21
C ILE A 51 -4.19 -6.54 3.72
N GLY A 52 -4.53 -7.45 2.81
CA GLY A 52 -3.56 -8.37 2.21
C GLY A 52 -2.43 -7.64 1.47
N LEU A 53 -2.77 -6.63 0.67
CA LEU A 53 -1.79 -5.79 -0.04
C LEU A 53 -0.88 -5.01 0.91
N SER A 54 -1.36 -4.60 2.09
CA SER A 54 -0.54 -3.95 3.10
C SER A 54 0.56 -4.87 3.64
N ILE A 55 0.27 -6.17 3.83
CA ILE A 55 1.27 -7.17 4.24
C ILE A 55 2.35 -7.30 3.16
N VAL A 56 1.96 -7.32 1.89
CA VAL A 56 2.91 -7.34 0.77
C VAL A 56 3.81 -6.11 0.82
N ALA A 57 3.26 -4.90 0.96
CA ALA A 57 4.04 -3.67 1.07
C ALA A 57 4.99 -3.67 2.30
N GLY A 58 4.54 -4.19 3.45
CA GLY A 58 5.35 -4.32 4.65
C GLY A 58 6.53 -5.29 4.47
N TYR A 59 6.27 -6.44 3.82
CA TYR A 59 7.32 -7.37 3.44
C TYR A 59 8.33 -6.74 2.48
N SER A 60 7.87 -6.00 1.47
CA SER A 60 8.73 -5.24 0.55
C SER A 60 9.62 -4.24 1.29
N ALA A 61 9.06 -3.53 2.28
CA ALA A 61 9.83 -2.60 3.11
C ALA A 61 10.92 -3.28 3.94
N SER A 62 10.64 -4.47 4.48
CA SER A 62 11.67 -5.25 5.17
C SER A 62 12.83 -5.66 4.25
N GLN A 63 12.55 -5.85 2.96
CA GLN A 63 13.55 -6.30 1.97
C GLN A 63 14.19 -5.19 1.15
N ALA A 64 13.68 -3.96 1.22
CA ALA A 64 14.12 -2.84 0.38
C ALA A 64 15.64 -2.57 0.46
N ILE A 65 16.27 -2.85 1.60
CA ILE A 65 17.72 -2.68 1.78
C ILE A 65 18.52 -3.78 1.06
N ARG A 66 18.05 -5.03 1.11
CA ARG A 66 18.76 -6.19 0.54
C ARG A 66 18.45 -6.42 -0.94
N ARG A 67 17.22 -6.11 -1.36
CA ARG A 67 16.68 -6.36 -2.71
C ARG A 67 15.84 -5.16 -3.18
N PRO A 68 16.47 -4.00 -3.43
CA PRO A 68 15.76 -2.76 -3.77
C PRO A 68 14.89 -2.85 -5.03
N SER A 69 15.35 -3.57 -6.06
CA SER A 69 14.57 -3.77 -7.30
C SER A 69 13.28 -4.54 -7.07
N TYR A 70 13.32 -5.62 -6.28
CA TYR A 70 12.13 -6.41 -5.97
C TYR A 70 11.15 -5.62 -5.11
N ALA A 71 11.65 -4.88 -4.11
CA ALA A 71 10.81 -4.03 -3.28
C ALA A 71 10.12 -2.94 -4.11
N SER A 72 10.84 -2.28 -5.02
CA SER A 72 10.27 -1.28 -5.93
C SER A 72 9.11 -1.83 -6.76
N ILE A 73 9.28 -3.02 -7.36
CA ILE A 73 8.23 -3.65 -8.18
C ILE A 73 7.00 -3.95 -7.32
N GLN A 74 7.21 -4.48 -6.12
CA GLN A 74 6.10 -4.82 -5.22
C GLN A 74 5.35 -3.58 -4.73
N TYR A 75 6.03 -2.46 -4.43
CA TYR A 75 5.35 -1.21 -4.09
C TYR A 75 4.49 -0.68 -5.24
N VAL A 76 4.99 -0.72 -6.48
CA VAL A 76 4.22 -0.32 -7.66
C VAL A 76 3.01 -1.24 -7.84
N LEU A 77 3.20 -2.55 -7.67
CA LEU A 77 2.12 -3.52 -7.78
C LEU A 77 1.03 -3.26 -6.73
N VAL A 78 1.40 -3.00 -5.47
CA VAL A 78 0.45 -2.62 -4.43
C VAL A 78 -0.23 -1.29 -4.75
N ALA A 79 0.50 -0.30 -5.26
CA ALA A 79 -0.06 0.99 -5.66
C ALA A 79 -1.14 0.85 -6.74
N VAL A 80 -0.86 0.05 -7.79
CA VAL A 80 -1.77 -0.19 -8.91
C VAL A 80 -2.98 -0.98 -8.46
N LEU A 81 -2.78 -2.14 -7.81
CA LEU A 81 -3.89 -2.99 -7.37
C LEU A 81 -4.78 -2.28 -6.33
N GLY A 82 -4.18 -1.58 -5.37
CA GLY A 82 -4.93 -0.79 -4.40
C GLY A 82 -5.75 0.33 -5.05
N SER A 83 -5.22 0.97 -6.10
CA SER A 83 -5.95 1.98 -6.87
C SER A 83 -7.15 1.41 -7.63
N ILE A 84 -7.05 0.17 -8.13
CA ILE A 84 -8.19 -0.52 -8.76
C ILE A 84 -9.25 -0.86 -7.70
N VAL A 85 -8.82 -1.29 -6.51
CA VAL A 85 -9.72 -1.79 -5.45
C VAL A 85 -10.47 -0.67 -4.73
N ALA A 86 -9.78 0.41 -4.37
CA ALA A 86 -10.34 1.51 -3.55
C ALA A 86 -10.42 2.86 -4.28
N PHE A 87 -9.93 2.96 -5.51
CA PHE A 87 -10.08 4.14 -6.35
C PHE A 87 -9.59 5.41 -5.63
N ARG A 88 -10.51 6.35 -5.34
CA ARG A 88 -10.20 7.64 -4.70
C ARG A 88 -9.72 7.52 -3.27
N SER A 89 -10.23 6.57 -2.48
CA SER A 89 -9.83 6.43 -1.07
C SER A 89 -8.41 5.90 -0.89
N PHE A 90 -7.78 5.42 -1.98
CA PHE A 90 -6.43 4.88 -1.96
C PHE A 90 -5.34 5.88 -2.42
N PHE A 91 -5.72 7.07 -2.90
CA PHE A 91 -4.80 7.97 -3.59
C PHE A 91 -3.55 8.33 -2.76
N ALA A 92 -3.72 8.66 -1.48
CA ALA A 92 -2.60 8.99 -0.59
C ALA A 92 -1.64 7.81 -0.42
N ALA A 93 -2.16 6.59 -0.22
CA ALA A 93 -1.35 5.39 -0.09
C ALA A 93 -0.60 5.09 -1.41
N ALA A 94 -1.27 5.23 -2.56
CA ALA A 94 -0.66 5.02 -3.87
C ALA A 94 0.51 5.97 -4.13
N VAL A 95 0.35 7.27 -3.81
CA VAL A 95 1.43 8.26 -3.98
C VAL A 95 2.62 7.94 -3.08
N VAL A 96 2.37 7.58 -1.82
CA VAL A 96 3.43 7.23 -0.88
C VAL A 96 4.18 5.96 -1.33
N LEU A 97 3.46 4.95 -1.81
CA LEU A 97 4.07 3.72 -2.35
C LEU A 97 4.86 3.99 -3.64
N ALA A 98 4.38 4.86 -4.52
CA ALA A 98 5.12 5.28 -5.71
C ALA A 98 6.42 6.01 -5.35
N ALA A 99 6.37 6.90 -4.35
CA ALA A 99 7.57 7.57 -3.83
C ALA A 99 8.56 6.55 -3.20
N ALA A 100 8.04 5.58 -2.45
CA ALA A 100 8.85 4.49 -1.87
C ALA A 100 9.51 3.62 -2.96
N ALA A 101 8.79 3.35 -4.05
CA ALA A 101 9.31 2.64 -5.21
C ALA A 101 10.45 3.41 -5.88
N ALA A 102 10.23 4.69 -6.19
CA ALA A 102 11.23 5.55 -6.81
C ALA A 102 12.50 5.67 -5.95
N ALA A 103 12.35 5.85 -4.64
CA ALA A 103 13.47 5.92 -3.71
C ALA A 103 14.23 4.58 -3.63
N SER A 104 13.51 3.46 -3.58
CA SER A 104 14.12 2.13 -3.53
C SER A 104 14.87 1.81 -4.82
N TYR A 105 14.29 2.12 -5.98
CA TYR A 105 14.93 1.92 -7.28
C TYR A 105 16.18 2.80 -7.44
N SER A 106 16.09 4.09 -7.11
CA SER A 106 17.24 5.02 -7.20
C SER A 106 18.40 4.60 -6.28
N SER A 107 18.12 3.89 -5.19
CA SER A 107 19.14 3.37 -4.29
C SER A 107 19.83 2.08 -4.76
N ARG A 108 19.48 1.57 -5.95
CA ARG A 108 20.17 0.47 -6.61
C ARG A 108 21.51 0.90 -7.20
N ASP A 109 21.57 2.11 -7.74
CA ASP A 109 22.71 2.60 -8.54
C ASP A 109 23.80 3.27 -7.67
N LYS A 110 23.65 3.24 -6.34
CA LYS A 110 24.59 3.77 -5.35
C LYS A 110 24.99 2.69 -4.36
#